data_AF-A0A9J6P338-F1
#
_entry.id   AF-A0A9J6P338-F1
#
_cell.length_a   1.000
_cell.length_b   1.000
_cell.length_c   1.000
_cell.angle_alpha   90.00
_cell.angle_beta   90.00
_cell.angle_gamma   90.00
#
_symmetry.space_group_name_H-M   'P 1'
#
loop_
_entity.id
_entity.type
_entity.pdbx_description
1 polymer ?
#
loop_
_entity_poly.entity_id
_entity_poly.type
_entity_poly.pdbx_seq_one_letter_code
_entity_poly.pdbx_strand_id
1 'polypeptide(L)'
;MNKNKAISKNNPKLRYALWKTHDFREHYTGEPLDFRSLEVDHIIPESLSKNPQKLKDYLNLMDLDENFELNGILNYVPTNRFVNNRKNDELLPSGVAALALNAARKKADKVLKIMELFDKDIKVNKVITQLKTSINHEDGAEYVYDMLSDDYEEFKEEKYINKDGVNRSYKYSIKRIELQAFLPSYRDFKGSCLFTFRTLSIRGCMISMDSEQIINQLFKGINTNPEHGLRGFISHPNGDKGFYIQLANNRFILNSEETNELCSIVDDFVEEYFNSLVEVEKKLNTINFVKSKNDGFKLIRIDNELWRKIISFTAKNDAFNSSGEWSVFEPNEYMLKIYTNNHEKYGSGHHAIIHLERDYDKLFNNYLEADNKIWLVWKPYFKINKSEDIESLNDKGYWSIKKVFEWLTSEMIPRVIYEDMVQYNIWGKPKVSFEGFVNSFDVSRFVDYNNVFLIQEKEEIDSSRKLLNIIDYLQSFFSTYETIFLRKEEIENIYKGLLLIINNSKKIGISYISGNLGFTNARTMEKLIEEINNYIQKIDDSKIGSYTIDTTLSCLQVCLRDFECKISLEEIHNVYFYLEPLINIYNRDKILKKNI
;
A
#
# COMPACT_ATOMS: atom_id res chain seq x y z
N MET A 1 -8.00 49.80 -39.82
CA MET A 1 -8.17 50.70 -38.63
C MET A 1 -7.36 51.99 -38.76
N ASN A 2 -7.77 53.11 -38.12
CA ASN A 2 -6.99 54.37 -38.05
C ASN A 2 -5.78 54.21 -37.11
N LYS A 3 -4.58 54.59 -37.56
CA LYS A 3 -3.30 54.50 -36.79
C LYS A 3 -3.26 55.42 -35.58
N ASN A 4 -4.01 56.52 -35.61
CA ASN A 4 -4.06 57.53 -34.55
C ASN A 4 -5.27 57.35 -33.61
N LYS A 5 -5.77 56.11 -33.46
CA LYS A 5 -6.90 55.77 -32.58
C LYS A 5 -6.39 55.26 -31.23
N ALA A 6 -6.99 55.73 -30.14
CA ALA A 6 -6.70 55.23 -28.80
C ALA A 6 -7.04 53.74 -28.66
N ILE A 7 -6.09 52.95 -28.15
CA ILE A 7 -6.23 51.52 -27.86
C ILE A 7 -5.65 51.26 -26.48
N SER A 8 -6.40 50.57 -25.63
CA SER A 8 -5.91 50.19 -24.30
C SER A 8 -4.66 49.32 -24.40
N LYS A 9 -3.59 49.70 -23.69
CA LYS A 9 -2.34 48.93 -23.57
C LYS A 9 -2.53 47.51 -23.02
N ASN A 10 -3.62 47.28 -22.27
CA ASN A 10 -3.98 45.97 -21.73
C ASN A 10 -4.77 45.10 -22.72
N ASN A 11 -5.08 45.60 -23.93
CA ASN A 11 -5.83 44.84 -24.92
C ASN A 11 -5.02 43.60 -25.37
N PRO A 12 -5.52 42.36 -25.17
CA PRO A 12 -4.80 41.14 -25.53
C PRO A 12 -4.43 41.07 -27.01
N LYS A 13 -5.29 41.60 -27.90
CA LYS A 13 -5.05 41.65 -29.35
C LYS A 13 -3.84 42.52 -29.68
N LEU A 14 -3.77 43.69 -29.03
CA LEU A 14 -2.65 44.63 -29.19
C LEU A 14 -1.35 43.99 -28.67
N ARG A 15 -1.39 43.38 -27.47
CA ARG A 15 -0.23 42.70 -26.87
C ARG A 15 0.32 41.60 -27.78
N TYR A 16 -0.55 40.71 -28.27
CA TYR A 16 -0.16 39.65 -29.20
C TYR A 16 0.37 40.19 -30.52
N ALA A 17 -0.30 41.20 -31.10
CA ALA A 17 0.10 41.79 -32.36
C ALA A 17 1.46 42.50 -32.28
N LEU A 18 1.73 43.24 -31.20
CA LEU A 18 3.03 43.86 -30.94
C LEU A 18 4.12 42.79 -30.78
N TRP A 19 3.87 41.78 -29.94
CA TRP A 19 4.79 40.67 -29.71
C TRP A 19 5.21 39.98 -31.01
N LYS A 20 4.23 39.58 -31.81
CA LYS A 20 4.45 38.89 -33.09
C LYS A 20 5.06 39.78 -34.16
N THR A 21 4.73 41.08 -34.18
CA THR A 21 5.30 42.02 -35.15
C THR A 21 6.75 42.40 -34.83
N HIS A 22 7.15 42.25 -33.57
CA HIS A 22 8.52 42.43 -33.10
C HIS A 22 9.30 41.12 -33.03
N ASP A 23 8.82 40.07 -33.73
CA ASP A 23 9.50 38.77 -33.82
C ASP A 23 9.85 38.19 -32.43
N PHE A 24 8.92 38.38 -31.49
CA PHE A 24 9.01 37.91 -30.11
C PHE A 24 10.17 38.49 -29.30
N ARG A 25 10.61 39.71 -29.64
CA ARG A 25 11.71 40.41 -28.98
C ARG A 25 11.27 41.70 -28.29
N GLU A 26 11.96 42.03 -27.22
CA GLU A 26 11.88 43.29 -26.49
C GLU A 26 12.40 44.43 -27.38
N HIS A 27 11.74 45.59 -27.37
CA HIS A 27 12.05 46.65 -28.31
C HIS A 27 13.39 47.35 -28.07
N TYR A 28 13.73 47.63 -26.81
CA TYR A 28 14.88 48.46 -26.46
C TYR A 28 16.20 47.67 -26.38
N THR A 29 16.16 46.40 -25.99
CA THR A 29 17.32 45.52 -25.81
C THR A 29 17.47 44.52 -26.95
N GLY A 30 16.38 44.20 -27.66
CA GLY A 30 16.36 43.16 -28.69
C GLY A 30 16.37 41.73 -28.16
N GLU A 31 16.36 41.54 -26.84
CA GLU A 31 16.34 40.22 -26.19
C GLU A 31 15.01 39.48 -26.45
N PRO A 32 15.00 38.13 -26.42
CA PRO A 32 13.75 37.36 -26.47
C PRO A 32 12.77 37.77 -25.36
N LEU A 33 11.50 37.91 -25.71
CA LEU A 33 10.42 38.34 -24.82
C LEU A 33 9.38 37.22 -24.69
N ASP A 34 9.17 36.70 -23.48
CA ASP A 34 8.08 35.74 -23.20
C ASP A 34 6.74 36.49 -23.11
N PHE A 35 5.68 35.94 -23.70
CA PHE A 35 4.36 36.58 -23.74
C PHE A 35 3.78 36.88 -22.35
N ARG A 36 4.06 36.06 -21.32
CA ARG A 36 3.63 36.28 -19.93
C ARG A 36 4.35 37.49 -19.31
N SER A 37 5.58 37.73 -19.73
CA SER A 37 6.42 38.85 -19.25
C SER A 37 6.24 40.16 -20.04
N LEU A 38 5.49 40.12 -21.15
CA LEU A 38 5.28 41.25 -22.04
C LEU A 38 4.43 42.34 -21.39
N GLU A 39 4.96 43.55 -21.40
CA GLU A 39 4.25 44.80 -21.13
C GLU A 39 4.26 45.67 -22.40
N VAL A 40 3.30 46.60 -22.50
CA VAL A 40 3.23 47.58 -23.59
C VAL A 40 3.63 48.92 -23.00
N ASP A 41 4.75 49.47 -23.48
CA ASP A 41 5.28 50.76 -23.07
C ASP A 41 4.88 51.86 -24.05
N HIS A 42 4.78 53.07 -23.50
CA HIS A 42 4.56 54.32 -24.21
C HIS A 42 5.91 54.97 -24.51
N ILE A 43 6.30 55.08 -25.78
CA ILE A 43 7.57 55.74 -26.16
C ILE A 43 7.60 57.17 -25.61
N ILE A 44 6.51 57.91 -25.80
CA ILE A 44 6.22 59.20 -25.16
C ILE A 44 5.32 58.91 -23.94
N PRO A 45 5.78 59.15 -22.70
CA PRO A 45 5.04 58.83 -21.49
C PRO A 45 3.66 59.50 -21.41
N GLU A 46 2.65 58.75 -20.99
CA GLU A 46 1.28 59.24 -20.81
C GLU A 46 1.21 60.38 -19.78
N SER A 47 2.09 60.38 -18.78
CA SER A 47 2.20 61.43 -17.76
C SER A 47 2.48 62.83 -18.34
N LEU A 48 3.05 62.92 -19.55
CA LEU A 48 3.31 64.20 -20.21
C LEU A 48 2.02 64.95 -20.56
N SER A 49 0.89 64.25 -20.71
CA SER A 49 -0.44 64.85 -20.91
C SER A 49 -0.88 65.78 -19.78
N LYS A 50 -0.33 65.60 -18.57
CA LYS A 50 -0.60 66.46 -17.40
C LYS A 50 -0.04 67.89 -17.56
N ASN A 51 0.88 68.11 -18.52
CA ASN A 51 1.42 69.42 -18.84
C ASN A 51 1.30 69.69 -20.36
N PRO A 52 0.18 70.27 -20.82
CA PRO A 52 -0.11 70.45 -22.24
C PRO A 52 0.94 71.25 -23.00
N GLN A 53 1.55 72.27 -22.38
CA GLN A 53 2.60 73.06 -23.02
C GLN A 53 3.85 72.22 -23.25
N LYS A 54 4.29 71.47 -22.23
CA LYS A 54 5.47 70.59 -22.34
C LYS A 54 5.25 69.46 -23.34
N LEU A 55 4.03 68.92 -23.42
CA LEU A 55 3.65 67.94 -24.44
C LEU A 55 3.74 68.57 -25.84
N LYS A 56 3.16 69.76 -26.04
CA LYS A 56 3.20 70.48 -27.32
C LYS A 56 4.64 70.77 -27.77
N ASP A 57 5.48 71.24 -26.87
CA ASP A 57 6.90 71.51 -27.15
C ASP A 57 7.63 70.22 -27.56
N TYR A 58 7.33 69.09 -26.90
CA TYR A 58 7.95 67.80 -27.21
C TYR A 58 7.44 67.19 -28.53
N LEU A 59 6.15 67.32 -28.84
CA LEU A 59 5.59 66.90 -30.13
C LEU A 59 6.23 67.69 -31.28
N ASN A 60 6.38 69.02 -31.12
CA ASN A 60 7.07 69.87 -32.08
C ASN A 60 8.55 69.46 -32.25
N LEU A 61 9.25 69.16 -31.15
CA LEU A 61 10.64 68.68 -31.20
C LEU A 61 10.78 67.36 -31.97
N MET A 62 9.77 66.49 -31.90
CA MET A 62 9.74 65.19 -32.58
C MET A 62 9.12 65.24 -33.99
N ASP A 63 8.73 66.43 -34.49
CA ASP A 63 8.01 66.61 -35.77
C ASP A 63 6.72 65.76 -35.84
N LEU A 64 5.93 65.78 -34.76
CA LEU A 64 4.65 65.08 -34.63
C LEU A 64 3.48 66.07 -34.64
N ASP A 65 2.34 65.61 -35.17
CA ASP A 65 1.08 66.38 -35.21
C ASP A 65 0.62 66.75 -33.78
N GLU A 66 0.05 67.95 -33.61
CA GLU A 66 -0.52 68.38 -32.32
C GLU A 66 -1.63 67.44 -31.82
N ASN A 67 -2.28 66.68 -32.71
CA ASN A 67 -3.30 65.68 -32.39
C ASN A 67 -2.73 64.26 -32.24
N PHE A 68 -1.44 64.10 -31.92
CA PHE A 68 -0.83 62.79 -31.70
C PHE A 68 -1.48 62.05 -30.53
N GLU A 69 -2.02 60.85 -30.81
CA GLU A 69 -2.68 60.03 -29.79
C GLU A 69 -1.64 59.26 -28.96
N LEU A 70 -1.43 59.69 -27.72
CA LEU A 70 -0.48 59.05 -26.80
C LEU A 70 -0.85 57.60 -26.51
N ASN A 71 -2.15 57.26 -26.48
CA ASN A 71 -2.62 55.89 -26.29
C ASN A 71 -2.80 55.15 -27.64
N GLY A 72 -2.06 55.56 -28.67
CA GLY A 72 -2.13 55.02 -30.03
C GLY A 72 -0.98 54.08 -30.37
N ILE A 73 -1.16 53.26 -31.41
CA ILE A 73 -0.16 52.26 -31.86
C ILE A 73 1.18 52.91 -32.25
N LEU A 74 1.14 54.14 -32.74
CA LEU A 74 2.34 54.88 -33.12
C LEU A 74 3.23 55.22 -31.91
N ASN A 75 2.71 55.08 -30.69
CA ASN A 75 3.42 55.31 -29.44
C ASN A 75 3.70 54.02 -28.65
N TYR A 76 3.32 52.84 -29.17
CA TYR A 76 3.41 51.58 -28.45
C TYR A 76 4.53 50.67 -28.94
N VAL A 77 5.25 50.09 -27.97
CA VAL A 77 6.27 49.07 -28.21
C VAL A 77 6.18 47.94 -27.17
N PRO A 78 6.50 46.69 -27.54
CA PRO A 78 6.56 45.60 -26.59
C PRO A 78 7.85 45.68 -25.76
N THR A 79 7.70 45.58 -24.45
CA THR A 79 8.83 45.56 -23.53
C THR A 79 8.63 44.50 -22.43
N ASN A 80 9.63 44.29 -21.58
CA ASN A 80 9.46 43.54 -20.34
C ASN A 80 9.36 44.49 -19.14
N ARG A 81 8.81 44.00 -18.03
CA ARG A 81 8.62 44.79 -16.80
C ARG A 81 9.90 45.48 -16.31
N PHE A 82 11.05 44.79 -16.38
CA PHE A 82 12.31 45.34 -15.86
C PHE A 82 12.77 46.57 -16.66
N VAL A 83 12.74 46.48 -17.99
CA VAL A 83 13.11 47.59 -18.89
C VAL A 83 12.06 48.72 -18.79
N ASN A 84 10.77 48.38 -18.77
CA ASN A 84 9.69 49.35 -18.61
C ASN A 84 9.84 50.16 -17.31
N ASN A 85 10.09 49.49 -16.19
CA ASN A 85 10.29 50.15 -14.90
C ASN A 85 11.56 51.01 -14.85
N ARG A 86 12.61 50.62 -15.57
CA ARG A 86 13.85 51.43 -15.67
C ARG A 86 13.62 52.71 -16.47
N LYS A 87 12.79 52.67 -17.52
CA LYS A 87 12.42 53.86 -18.30
C LYS A 87 11.43 54.75 -17.52
N ASN A 88 10.42 54.15 -16.89
CA ASN A 88 9.39 54.86 -16.13
C ASN A 88 8.76 56.01 -16.96
N ASP A 89 8.36 57.10 -16.29
CA ASP A 89 7.86 58.33 -16.89
C ASP A 89 8.96 59.22 -17.52
N GLU A 90 10.20 58.73 -17.69
CA GLU A 90 11.28 59.53 -18.28
C GLU A 90 11.15 59.63 -19.81
N LEU A 91 11.51 60.81 -20.33
CA LEU A 91 11.62 61.02 -21.77
C LEU A 91 12.91 60.40 -22.28
N LEU A 92 12.78 59.55 -23.30
CA LEU A 92 13.95 59.04 -24.01
C LEU A 92 14.73 60.20 -24.66
N PRO A 93 16.07 60.09 -24.78
CA PRO A 93 16.85 61.06 -25.55
C PRO A 93 16.27 61.21 -26.96
N SER A 94 16.24 62.44 -27.48
CA SER A 94 15.54 62.79 -28.73
C SER A 94 15.83 61.86 -29.92
N GLY A 95 17.09 61.50 -30.13
CA GLY A 95 17.49 60.55 -31.18
C GLY A 95 16.94 59.13 -30.96
N VAL A 96 16.90 58.65 -29.71
CA VAL A 96 16.38 57.33 -29.34
C VAL A 96 14.86 57.31 -29.46
N ALA A 97 14.19 58.37 -29.00
CA ALA A 97 12.75 58.54 -29.14
C ALA A 97 12.33 58.54 -30.62
N ALA A 98 13.04 59.28 -31.47
CA ALA A 98 12.79 59.33 -32.91
C ALA A 98 12.95 57.96 -33.59
N LEU A 99 13.97 57.19 -33.21
CA LEU A 99 14.17 55.83 -33.71
C LEU A 99 13.03 54.89 -33.29
N ALA A 100 12.62 54.94 -32.02
CA ALA A 100 11.53 54.12 -31.49
C ALA A 100 10.18 54.48 -32.16
N LEU A 101 9.87 55.77 -32.30
CA LEU A 101 8.67 56.25 -32.99
C LEU A 101 8.65 55.85 -34.46
N ASN A 102 9.79 55.91 -35.15
CA ASN A 102 9.90 55.44 -36.53
C ASN A 102 9.71 53.91 -36.63
N ALA A 103 10.24 53.15 -35.67
CA ALA A 103 10.05 51.70 -35.60
C ALA A 103 8.57 51.34 -35.38
N ALA A 104 7.88 52.01 -34.45
CA ALA A 104 6.45 51.85 -34.22
C ALA A 104 5.65 52.20 -35.48
N ARG A 105 5.98 53.31 -36.16
CA ARG A 105 5.35 53.74 -37.41
C ARG A 105 5.48 52.71 -38.54
N LYS A 106 6.67 52.14 -38.73
CA LYS A 106 6.92 51.09 -39.76
C LYS A 106 6.15 49.80 -39.49
N LYS A 107 5.89 49.48 -38.22
CA LYS A 107 5.23 48.24 -37.78
C LYS A 107 3.72 48.39 -37.62
N ALA A 108 3.19 49.62 -37.54
CA ALA A 108 1.79 49.91 -37.24
C ALA A 108 0.79 49.18 -38.15
N ASP A 109 1.01 49.15 -39.46
CA ASP A 109 0.11 48.46 -40.40
C ASP A 109 0.06 46.94 -40.16
N LYS A 110 1.22 46.33 -39.86
CA LYS A 110 1.33 44.90 -39.57
C LYS A 110 0.67 44.57 -38.23
N VAL A 111 0.84 45.42 -37.21
CA VAL A 111 0.16 45.29 -35.91
C VAL A 111 -1.35 45.33 -36.11
N LEU A 112 -1.87 46.33 -36.83
CA LEU A 112 -3.30 46.45 -37.11
C LEU A 112 -3.86 45.26 -37.88
N LYS A 113 -3.15 44.78 -38.90
CA LYS A 113 -3.55 43.59 -39.67
C LYS A 113 -3.61 42.34 -38.79
N ILE A 114 -2.63 42.13 -37.91
CA ILE A 114 -2.64 40.99 -36.98
C ILE A 114 -3.79 41.12 -35.97
N MET A 115 -4.08 42.33 -35.47
CA MET A 115 -5.23 42.57 -34.59
C MET A 115 -6.56 42.27 -35.29
N GLU A 116 -6.73 42.63 -36.56
CA GLU A 116 -7.92 42.31 -37.36
C GLU A 116 -8.04 40.80 -37.65
N LEU A 117 -6.91 40.11 -37.84
CA LEU A 117 -6.88 38.65 -38.04
C LEU A 117 -7.10 37.86 -36.75
N PHE A 118 -6.75 38.43 -35.59
CA PHE A 118 -6.95 37.78 -34.29
C PHE A 118 -8.42 37.40 -34.05
N ASP A 119 -9.36 38.23 -34.52
CA ASP A 119 -10.79 37.94 -34.43
C ASP A 119 -11.26 36.84 -35.40
N LYS A 120 -10.51 36.61 -36.48
CA LYS A 120 -10.80 35.60 -37.50
C LYS A 120 -10.15 34.25 -37.22
N ASP A 121 -9.28 34.15 -36.21
CA ASP A 121 -8.62 32.90 -35.85
C ASP A 121 -9.56 32.00 -35.03
N ILE A 122 -10.40 31.25 -35.76
CA ILE A 122 -11.47 30.39 -35.26
C ILE A 122 -10.96 29.41 -34.19
N LYS A 123 -9.72 28.93 -34.29
CA LYS A 123 -9.15 27.99 -33.32
C LYS A 123 -8.97 28.64 -31.94
N VAL A 124 -8.36 29.82 -31.86
CA VAL A 124 -8.09 30.48 -30.57
C VAL A 124 -9.39 30.95 -29.92
N ASN A 125 -10.33 31.48 -30.71
CA ASN A 125 -11.64 31.90 -30.19
C ASN A 125 -12.52 30.73 -29.74
N LYS A 126 -12.46 29.58 -30.42
CA LYS A 126 -13.16 28.35 -29.98
C LYS A 126 -12.62 27.90 -28.62
N VAL A 127 -11.30 27.88 -28.44
CA VAL A 127 -10.65 27.50 -27.18
C VAL A 127 -10.97 28.47 -26.04
N ILE A 128 -10.90 29.78 -26.28
CA ILE A 128 -11.23 30.80 -25.26
C ILE A 128 -12.71 30.80 -24.91
N THR A 129 -13.60 30.58 -25.89
CA THR A 129 -15.04 30.52 -25.67
C THR A 129 -15.41 29.26 -24.90
N GLN A 130 -14.82 28.12 -25.24
CA GLN A 130 -15.01 26.86 -24.54
C GLN A 130 -14.45 26.93 -23.12
N LEU A 131 -13.23 27.44 -22.90
CA LEU A 131 -12.69 27.74 -21.56
C LEU A 131 -13.70 28.55 -20.72
N LYS A 132 -14.32 29.59 -21.28
CA LYS A 132 -15.30 30.43 -20.58
C LYS A 132 -16.62 29.72 -20.27
N THR A 133 -17.08 28.82 -21.14
CA THR A 133 -18.34 28.07 -20.94
C THR A 133 -18.16 26.80 -20.11
N SER A 134 -16.96 26.21 -20.16
CA SER A 134 -16.66 24.87 -19.67
C SER A 134 -16.00 24.84 -18.29
N ILE A 135 -15.48 25.97 -17.79
CA ILE A 135 -14.88 26.06 -16.43
C ILE A 135 -15.86 25.73 -15.29
N ASN A 136 -17.16 25.59 -15.57
CA ASN A 136 -18.16 25.19 -14.58
C ASN A 136 -18.51 23.69 -14.57
N HIS A 137 -17.97 22.88 -15.48
CA HIS A 137 -18.24 21.44 -15.57
C HIS A 137 -16.95 20.63 -15.80
N GLU A 138 -16.80 19.51 -15.09
CA GLU A 138 -15.60 18.66 -15.07
C GLU A 138 -15.23 18.13 -16.47
N ASP A 139 -16.20 17.63 -17.25
CA ASP A 139 -16.04 17.20 -18.65
C ASP A 139 -15.45 18.29 -19.55
N GLY A 140 -15.85 19.53 -19.26
CA GLY A 140 -15.40 20.70 -19.98
C GLY A 140 -13.95 21.08 -19.65
N ALA A 141 -13.50 20.82 -18.43
CA ALA A 141 -12.12 21.02 -18.00
C ALA A 141 -11.19 19.93 -18.53
N GLU A 142 -11.63 18.67 -18.54
CA GLU A 142 -10.89 17.55 -19.15
C GLU A 142 -10.63 17.79 -20.63
N TYR A 143 -11.67 18.07 -21.42
CA TYR A 143 -11.53 18.31 -22.86
C TYR A 143 -10.55 19.44 -23.18
N VAL A 144 -10.58 20.53 -22.40
CA VAL A 144 -9.67 21.66 -22.56
C VAL A 144 -8.24 21.25 -22.23
N TYR A 145 -8.03 20.50 -21.16
CA TYR A 145 -6.70 20.04 -20.77
C TYR A 145 -6.12 19.08 -21.82
N ASP A 146 -6.89 18.10 -22.28
CA ASP A 146 -6.49 17.17 -23.34
C ASP A 146 -6.05 17.92 -24.60
N MET A 147 -6.81 18.96 -24.97
CA MET A 147 -6.51 19.79 -26.13
C MET A 147 -5.24 20.64 -25.99
N LEU A 148 -4.81 20.94 -24.77
CA LEU A 148 -3.60 21.71 -24.48
C LEU A 148 -2.37 20.85 -24.27
N SER A 149 -2.57 19.60 -23.83
CA SER A 149 -1.50 18.67 -23.45
C SER A 149 -1.16 17.64 -24.51
N ASP A 150 -1.99 17.51 -25.56
CA ASP A 150 -1.93 16.41 -26.54
C ASP A 150 -2.01 15.00 -25.89
N ASP A 151 -2.44 14.92 -24.62
CA ASP A 151 -2.55 13.71 -23.80
C ASP A 151 -4.01 13.25 -23.76
N TYR A 152 -4.49 12.77 -24.90
CA TYR A 152 -5.88 12.39 -25.16
C TYR A 152 -6.23 10.95 -24.76
N GLU A 153 -5.24 10.15 -24.37
CA GLU A 153 -5.44 8.70 -24.27
C GLU A 153 -5.82 8.31 -22.84
N GLU A 154 -7.01 7.74 -22.66
CA GLU A 154 -7.27 6.83 -21.54
C GLU A 154 -6.29 5.66 -21.59
N PHE A 155 -5.99 5.05 -20.44
CA PHE A 155 -5.30 3.76 -20.46
C PHE A 155 -6.14 2.75 -21.24
N LYS A 156 -5.47 1.98 -22.10
CA LYS A 156 -6.07 0.78 -22.65
C LYS A 156 -6.43 -0.15 -21.50
N GLU A 157 -7.64 -0.68 -21.49
CA GLU A 157 -8.02 -1.70 -20.53
C GLU A 157 -7.19 -2.96 -20.79
N GLU A 158 -6.34 -3.32 -19.84
CA GLU A 158 -5.49 -4.50 -19.92
C GLU A 158 -5.17 -5.05 -18.54
N LYS A 159 -5.18 -6.37 -18.43
CA LYS A 159 -4.74 -7.11 -17.26
C LYS A 159 -3.67 -8.12 -17.66
N TYR A 160 -2.55 -8.11 -16.95
CA TYR A 160 -1.42 -8.99 -17.19
C TYR A 160 -0.87 -9.49 -15.85
N ILE A 161 -0.68 -10.80 -15.77
CA ILE A 161 -0.11 -11.46 -14.59
C ILE A 161 0.90 -12.49 -15.08
N ASN A 162 2.11 -12.46 -14.51
CA ASN A 162 3.14 -13.46 -14.78
C ASN A 162 3.67 -14.02 -13.47
N LYS A 163 3.06 -15.08 -12.94
CA LYS A 163 3.46 -15.72 -11.67
C LYS A 163 4.68 -16.65 -11.81
N ASP A 164 5.07 -16.99 -13.03
CA ASP A 164 6.23 -17.85 -13.32
C ASP A 164 7.52 -17.05 -13.52
N GLY A 165 7.40 -15.75 -13.76
CA GLY A 165 8.53 -14.83 -13.84
C GLY A 165 9.20 -14.61 -12.49
N VAL A 166 10.52 -14.40 -12.51
CA VAL A 166 11.36 -14.18 -11.32
C VAL A 166 10.81 -13.06 -10.41
N ASN A 167 10.28 -11.99 -11.01
CA ASN A 167 9.78 -10.82 -10.28
C ASN A 167 8.26 -10.85 -10.07
N ARG A 168 7.57 -11.89 -10.54
CA ARG A 168 6.10 -12.03 -10.48
C ARG A 168 5.32 -10.75 -10.80
N SER A 169 5.52 -10.24 -12.02
CA SER A 169 4.93 -8.97 -12.43
C SER A 169 3.41 -9.05 -12.57
N TYR A 170 2.73 -8.01 -12.10
CA TYR A 170 1.31 -7.77 -12.25
C TYR A 170 1.10 -6.40 -12.90
N LYS A 171 0.09 -6.29 -13.76
CA LYS A 171 -0.41 -5.04 -14.29
C LYS A 171 -1.92 -5.10 -14.45
N TYR A 172 -2.60 -4.04 -14.05
CA TYR A 172 -4.00 -3.83 -14.38
C TYR A 172 -4.26 -2.35 -14.63
N SER A 173 -4.84 -2.02 -15.78
CA SER A 173 -5.26 -0.67 -16.11
C SER A 173 -6.72 -0.63 -16.53
N ILE A 174 -7.41 0.42 -16.07
CA ILE A 174 -8.78 0.78 -16.42
C ILE A 174 -8.77 2.28 -16.66
N LYS A 175 -9.30 2.75 -17.80
CA LYS A 175 -9.49 4.16 -18.19
C LYS A 175 -8.50 5.18 -17.58
N ARG A 176 -8.69 5.59 -16.32
CA ARG A 176 -7.95 6.68 -15.66
C ARG A 176 -6.88 6.20 -14.69
N ILE A 177 -6.80 4.92 -14.37
CA ILE A 177 -5.91 4.38 -13.35
C ILE A 177 -5.21 3.12 -13.86
N GLU A 178 -3.89 3.06 -13.67
CA GLU A 178 -3.07 1.88 -13.91
C GLU A 178 -2.34 1.50 -12.61
N LEU A 179 -2.28 0.21 -12.32
CA LEU A 179 -1.45 -0.36 -11.27
C LEU A 179 -0.47 -1.35 -11.89
N GLN A 180 0.82 -1.10 -11.70
CA GLN A 180 1.89 -2.05 -11.97
C GLN A 180 2.47 -2.55 -10.65
N ALA A 181 2.84 -3.82 -10.55
CA ALA A 181 3.33 -4.38 -9.30
C ALA A 181 4.30 -5.55 -9.49
N PHE A 182 5.06 -5.80 -8.44
CA PHE A 182 5.75 -7.07 -8.21
C PHE A 182 5.04 -7.78 -7.06
N LEU A 183 4.47 -8.95 -7.35
CA LEU A 183 3.82 -9.79 -6.35
C LEU A 183 4.88 -10.51 -5.50
N PRO A 184 4.53 -10.93 -4.27
CA PRO A 184 5.40 -11.78 -3.45
C PRO A 184 5.92 -13.00 -4.22
N SER A 185 7.22 -13.23 -4.15
CA SER A 185 7.95 -14.26 -4.89
C SER A 185 8.87 -15.06 -3.99
N TYR A 186 9.43 -16.15 -4.51
CA TYR A 186 10.42 -16.93 -3.76
C TYR A 186 11.74 -16.18 -3.55
N ARG A 187 12.04 -15.22 -4.43
CA ARG A 187 13.22 -14.36 -4.33
C ARG A 187 13.02 -13.23 -3.34
N ASP A 188 11.83 -12.63 -3.34
CA ASP A 188 11.45 -11.54 -2.47
C ASP A 188 10.01 -11.73 -1.97
N PHE A 189 9.88 -11.96 -0.66
CA PHE A 189 8.59 -12.12 0.02
C PHE A 189 7.81 -10.81 0.12
N LYS A 190 8.47 -9.67 -0.12
CA LYS A 190 7.83 -8.35 -0.12
C LYS A 190 7.37 -8.04 -1.54
N GLY A 191 6.11 -7.65 -1.69
CA GLY A 191 5.65 -7.06 -2.95
C GLY A 191 5.79 -5.54 -2.94
N SER A 192 5.54 -4.95 -4.09
CA SER A 192 5.48 -3.49 -4.27
C SER A 192 4.54 -3.15 -5.42
N CYS A 193 3.97 -1.95 -5.42
CA CYS A 193 3.16 -1.48 -6.53
C CYS A 193 3.41 -0.01 -6.86
N LEU A 194 2.98 0.38 -8.06
CA LEU A 194 3.04 1.71 -8.63
C LEU A 194 1.69 2.03 -9.25
N PHE A 195 1.01 3.03 -8.73
CA PHE A 195 -0.19 3.60 -9.35
C PHE A 195 0.20 4.71 -10.30
N THR A 196 -0.38 4.73 -11.50
CA THR A 196 -0.28 5.82 -12.46
C THR A 196 -1.68 6.36 -12.73
N PHE A 197 -1.85 7.68 -12.64
CA PHE A 197 -3.15 8.34 -12.81
C PHE A 197 -3.21 9.19 -14.07
N ARG A 198 -4.35 9.11 -14.76
CA ARG A 198 -4.78 9.99 -15.85
C ARG A 198 -5.96 10.90 -15.48
N THR A 199 -6.44 10.81 -14.24
CA THR A 199 -7.38 11.76 -13.62
C THR A 199 -6.87 13.20 -13.69
N LEU A 200 -7.71 14.13 -14.14
CA LEU A 200 -7.37 15.55 -14.29
C LEU A 200 -6.65 16.17 -13.08
N SER A 201 -7.08 15.85 -11.85
CA SER A 201 -6.54 16.45 -10.61
C SER A 201 -5.09 16.04 -10.31
N ILE A 202 -4.65 14.89 -10.79
CA ILE A 202 -3.34 14.28 -10.49
C ILE A 202 -2.71 13.60 -11.71
N ARG A 203 -3.02 14.09 -12.92
CA ARG A 203 -2.59 13.46 -14.16
C ARG A 203 -1.07 13.39 -14.26
N GLY A 204 -0.54 12.23 -14.62
CA GLY A 204 0.90 11.96 -14.72
C GLY A 204 1.57 11.70 -13.37
N CYS A 205 0.84 11.75 -12.24
CA CYS A 205 1.39 11.34 -10.96
C CYS A 205 1.58 9.82 -10.92
N MET A 206 2.74 9.42 -10.40
CA MET A 206 3.09 8.03 -10.11
C MET A 206 3.28 7.88 -8.60
N ILE A 207 2.55 6.96 -7.98
CA ILE A 207 2.58 6.73 -6.53
C ILE A 207 3.01 5.29 -6.26
N SER A 208 4.22 5.12 -5.71
CA SER A 208 4.76 3.82 -5.33
C SER A 208 4.37 3.45 -3.89
N MET A 209 4.07 2.17 -3.66
CA MET A 209 3.85 1.60 -2.34
C MET A 209 4.71 0.37 -2.10
N ASP A 210 5.27 0.25 -0.91
CA ASP A 210 5.98 -0.94 -0.44
C ASP A 210 5.02 -1.98 0.19
N SER A 211 5.54 -3.15 0.54
CA SER A 211 4.76 -4.23 1.15
C SER A 211 4.05 -3.81 2.44
N GLU A 212 4.66 -2.98 3.29
CA GLU A 212 4.05 -2.56 4.55
C GLU A 212 2.86 -1.64 4.27
N GLN A 213 3.02 -0.68 3.36
CA GLN A 213 1.96 0.23 2.93
C GLN A 213 0.83 -0.52 2.23
N ILE A 214 1.14 -1.47 1.36
CA ILE A 214 0.14 -2.32 0.70
C ILE A 214 -0.71 -3.05 1.74
N ILE A 215 -0.06 -3.75 2.68
CA ILE A 215 -0.76 -4.54 3.70
C ILE A 215 -1.58 -3.65 4.64
N ASN A 216 -1.01 -2.53 5.10
CA ASN A 216 -1.67 -1.70 6.11
C ASN A 216 -2.75 -0.76 5.54
N GLN A 217 -2.74 -0.50 4.22
CA GLN A 217 -3.62 0.50 3.59
C GLN A 217 -4.58 -0.12 2.57
N LEU A 218 -4.11 -1.00 1.67
CA LEU A 218 -4.94 -1.53 0.57
C LEU A 218 -5.82 -2.73 0.99
N PHE A 219 -5.36 -3.55 1.93
CA PHE A 219 -6.13 -4.71 2.44
C PHE A 219 -7.28 -4.33 3.40
N LYS A 220 -7.34 -3.08 3.85
CA LYS A 220 -8.40 -2.61 4.75
C LYS A 220 -9.67 -2.33 3.96
N GLY A 221 -10.77 -2.98 4.36
CA GLY A 221 -12.10 -2.78 3.75
C GLY A 221 -12.22 -3.29 2.32
N ILE A 222 -11.43 -4.28 1.92
CA ILE A 222 -11.51 -4.87 0.57
C ILE A 222 -12.94 -5.30 0.24
N ASN A 223 -13.33 -5.15 -1.02
CA ASN A 223 -14.67 -5.43 -1.55
C ASN A 223 -15.83 -4.66 -0.89
N THR A 224 -15.56 -3.64 -0.06
CA THR A 224 -16.61 -2.77 0.49
C THR A 224 -16.91 -1.58 -0.42
N ASN A 225 -18.16 -1.11 -0.41
CA ASN A 225 -18.52 0.12 -1.11
C ASN A 225 -17.73 1.31 -0.51
N PRO A 226 -17.14 2.22 -1.31
CA PRO A 226 -16.39 3.38 -0.81
C PRO A 226 -17.19 4.28 0.14
N GLU A 227 -18.52 4.37 -0.02
CA GLU A 227 -19.43 5.10 0.88
C GLU A 227 -19.44 4.56 2.31
N HIS A 228 -18.99 3.32 2.50
CA HIS A 228 -18.86 2.73 3.82
C HIS A 228 -17.64 3.26 4.59
N GLY A 229 -16.69 3.95 3.97
CA GLY A 229 -15.54 4.53 4.68
C GLY A 229 -14.69 3.48 5.43
N LEU A 230 -14.70 2.22 4.97
CA LEU A 230 -13.91 1.13 5.54
C LEU A 230 -12.61 0.88 4.75
N ARG A 231 -12.51 1.45 3.56
CA ARG A 231 -11.34 1.36 2.67
C ARG A 231 -10.19 2.12 3.29
N GLY A 232 -9.06 1.46 3.56
CA GLY A 232 -7.92 2.10 4.26
C GLY A 232 -7.26 3.25 3.49
N PHE A 233 -7.50 3.34 2.19
CA PHE A 233 -7.04 4.43 1.32
C PHE A 233 -8.09 5.52 1.08
N ILE A 234 -9.26 5.45 1.72
CA ILE A 234 -10.32 6.49 1.65
C ILE A 234 -10.45 7.12 3.03
N SER A 235 -10.15 8.42 3.15
CA SER A 235 -10.17 9.12 4.44
C SER A 235 -11.59 9.48 4.88
N HIS A 236 -12.37 10.12 4.01
CA HIS A 236 -13.78 10.44 4.20
C HIS A 236 -14.40 10.93 2.88
N PRO A 237 -15.74 10.80 2.69
CA PRO A 237 -16.43 11.44 1.58
C PRO A 237 -16.32 12.98 1.66
N ASN A 238 -16.31 13.65 0.51
CA ASN A 238 -16.24 15.10 0.35
C ASN A 238 -17.61 15.70 -0.06
N GLY A 239 -18.70 15.22 0.53
CA GLY A 239 -20.06 15.58 0.08
C GLY A 239 -20.23 15.31 -1.42
N ASP A 240 -20.76 16.29 -2.15
CA ASP A 240 -21.01 16.18 -3.60
C ASP A 240 -19.74 16.22 -4.48
N LYS A 241 -18.53 16.33 -3.89
CA LYS A 241 -17.27 16.55 -4.61
C LYS A 241 -16.36 15.32 -4.70
N GLY A 242 -16.86 14.12 -4.40
CA GLY A 242 -16.10 12.87 -4.48
C GLY A 242 -15.46 12.44 -3.16
N PHE A 243 -14.32 11.76 -3.22
CA PHE A 243 -13.68 11.10 -2.07
C PHE A 243 -12.25 11.59 -1.85
N TYR A 244 -11.87 11.78 -0.58
CA TYR A 244 -10.47 12.03 -0.23
C TYR A 244 -9.70 10.70 -0.21
N ILE A 245 -8.80 10.55 -1.16
CA ILE A 245 -7.94 9.38 -1.29
C ILE A 245 -6.60 9.64 -0.61
N GLN A 246 -6.11 8.67 0.15
CA GLN A 246 -4.77 8.64 0.69
C GLN A 246 -4.04 7.37 0.24
N LEU A 247 -3.04 7.53 -0.64
CA LEU A 247 -2.14 6.46 -1.05
C LEU A 247 -0.71 6.80 -0.61
N ALA A 248 -0.13 5.92 0.21
CA ALA A 248 1.10 6.19 0.94
C ALA A 248 1.01 7.54 1.68
N ASN A 249 1.90 8.48 1.33
CA ASN A 249 1.97 9.83 1.90
C ASN A 249 1.33 10.91 1.03
N ASN A 250 0.56 10.53 0.00
CA ASN A 250 -0.09 11.47 -0.92
C ASN A 250 -1.59 11.52 -0.65
N ARG A 251 -2.18 12.71 -0.77
CA ARG A 251 -3.63 12.94 -0.66
C ARG A 251 -4.15 13.71 -1.85
N PHE A 252 -5.28 13.26 -2.38
CA PHE A 252 -5.95 13.88 -3.52
C PHE A 252 -7.44 13.55 -3.50
N ILE A 253 -8.19 14.15 -4.41
CA ILE A 253 -9.63 13.94 -4.54
C ILE A 253 -9.88 13.23 -5.86
N LEU A 254 -10.68 12.16 -5.79
CA LEU A 254 -11.24 11.46 -6.95
C LEU A 254 -12.76 11.62 -6.94
N ASN A 255 -13.38 11.69 -8.10
CA ASN A 255 -14.85 11.61 -8.20
C ASN A 255 -15.34 10.16 -7.94
N SER A 256 -16.65 9.94 -7.95
CA SER A 256 -17.22 8.62 -7.64
C SER A 256 -16.89 7.55 -8.69
N GLU A 257 -16.80 7.89 -9.98
CA GLU A 257 -16.41 6.92 -11.01
C GLU A 257 -14.95 6.50 -10.83
N GLU A 258 -14.05 7.47 -10.68
CA GLU A 258 -12.62 7.26 -10.46
C GLU A 258 -12.33 6.50 -9.16
N THR A 259 -13.10 6.77 -8.10
CA THR A 259 -12.98 6.04 -6.83
C THR A 259 -13.38 4.59 -6.98
N ASN A 260 -14.43 4.30 -7.77
CA ASN A 260 -14.84 2.93 -8.06
C ASN A 260 -13.79 2.22 -8.93
N GLU A 261 -13.22 2.87 -9.94
CA GLU A 261 -12.09 2.34 -10.72
C GLU A 261 -10.90 1.99 -9.80
N LEU A 262 -10.54 2.87 -8.87
CA LEU A 262 -9.48 2.62 -7.89
C LEU A 262 -9.81 1.41 -7.00
N CYS A 263 -11.05 1.32 -6.50
CA CYS A 263 -11.49 0.19 -5.68
C CYS A 263 -11.39 -1.13 -6.45
N SER A 264 -11.84 -1.17 -7.70
CA SER A 264 -11.79 -2.37 -8.55
C SER A 264 -10.36 -2.83 -8.82
N ILE A 265 -9.44 -1.90 -9.14
CA ILE A 265 -8.03 -2.24 -9.33
C ILE A 265 -7.39 -2.73 -8.03
N VAL A 266 -7.71 -2.10 -6.90
CA VAL A 266 -7.17 -2.50 -5.60
C VAL A 266 -7.69 -3.89 -5.19
N ASP A 267 -8.99 -4.16 -5.34
CA ASP A 267 -9.59 -5.44 -4.98
C ASP A 267 -8.97 -6.60 -5.77
N ASP A 268 -8.77 -6.41 -7.06
CA ASP A 268 -8.11 -7.40 -7.92
C ASP A 268 -6.64 -7.60 -7.52
N PHE A 269 -5.91 -6.51 -7.31
CA PHE A 269 -4.49 -6.56 -6.97
C PHE A 269 -4.24 -7.24 -5.61
N VAL A 270 -4.98 -6.89 -4.56
CA VAL A 270 -4.76 -7.45 -3.23
C VAL A 270 -5.13 -8.93 -3.15
N GLU A 271 -6.10 -9.38 -3.94
CA GLU A 271 -6.40 -10.80 -4.10
C GLU A 271 -5.20 -11.54 -4.74
N GLU A 272 -4.68 -11.03 -5.84
CA GLU A 272 -3.52 -11.63 -6.51
C GLU A 272 -2.24 -11.59 -5.65
N TYR A 273 -2.05 -10.49 -4.91
CA TYR A 273 -0.98 -10.34 -3.93
C TYR A 273 -1.07 -11.42 -2.85
N PHE A 274 -2.24 -11.58 -2.23
CA PHE A 274 -2.44 -12.53 -1.15
C PHE A 274 -2.30 -13.98 -1.64
N ASN A 275 -2.87 -14.30 -2.81
CA ASN A 275 -2.73 -15.61 -3.42
C ASN A 275 -1.26 -15.95 -3.70
N SER A 276 -0.49 -14.98 -4.21
CA SER A 276 0.93 -15.17 -4.45
C SER A 276 1.72 -15.35 -3.15
N LEU A 277 1.43 -14.57 -2.12
CA LEU A 277 2.03 -14.71 -0.79
C LEU A 277 1.77 -16.10 -0.20
N VAL A 278 0.51 -16.54 -0.19
CA VAL A 278 0.11 -17.86 0.34
C VAL A 278 0.78 -18.98 -0.45
N GLU A 279 0.87 -18.87 -1.78
CA GLU A 279 1.55 -19.87 -2.61
C GLU A 279 3.04 -20.01 -2.23
N VAL A 280 3.75 -18.89 -2.10
CA VAL A 280 5.16 -18.86 -1.68
C VAL A 280 5.32 -19.48 -0.30
N GLU A 281 4.49 -19.08 0.65
CA GLU A 281 4.50 -19.54 2.02
C GLU A 281 4.23 -21.04 2.15
N LYS A 282 3.27 -21.58 1.38
CA LYS A 282 2.96 -23.01 1.32
C LYS A 282 4.15 -23.81 0.80
N LYS A 283 4.73 -23.38 -0.33
CA LYS A 283 5.83 -24.09 -0.99
C LYS A 283 7.13 -24.07 -0.20
N LEU A 284 7.38 -23.00 0.57
CA LEU A 284 8.56 -22.91 1.44
C LEU A 284 8.30 -23.43 2.87
N ASN A 285 7.08 -23.88 3.17
CA ASN A 285 6.62 -24.33 4.48
C ASN A 285 6.80 -23.28 5.60
N THR A 286 6.70 -21.99 5.26
CA THR A 286 6.97 -20.87 6.20
C THR A 286 5.70 -20.36 6.89
N ILE A 287 4.51 -20.85 6.54
CA ILE A 287 3.20 -20.36 7.04
C ILE A 287 3.19 -20.15 8.56
N ASN A 288 3.62 -21.15 9.33
CA ASN A 288 3.52 -21.15 10.78
C ASN A 288 4.66 -20.41 11.47
N PHE A 289 5.64 -19.90 10.72
CA PHE A 289 6.84 -19.26 11.26
C PHE A 289 6.76 -17.74 11.11
N VAL A 290 7.17 -17.05 12.17
CA VAL A 290 7.23 -15.58 12.20
C VAL A 290 8.45 -15.09 11.43
N LYS A 291 8.26 -14.05 10.61
CA LYS A 291 9.35 -13.41 9.87
C LYS A 291 10.31 -12.71 10.82
N SER A 292 11.59 -12.80 10.49
CA SER A 292 12.68 -12.10 11.16
C SER A 292 12.90 -10.74 10.47
N LYS A 293 13.41 -9.77 11.23
CA LYS A 293 13.76 -8.43 10.69
C LYS A 293 14.84 -8.49 9.62
N ASN A 294 15.64 -9.54 9.62
CA ASN A 294 16.77 -9.72 8.73
C ASN A 294 16.38 -10.56 7.49
N ASP A 295 15.13 -10.49 7.02
CA ASP A 295 14.63 -11.24 5.85
C ASP A 295 14.82 -12.76 5.97
N GLY A 296 14.50 -13.31 7.14
CA GLY A 296 14.47 -14.76 7.42
C GLY A 296 13.21 -15.16 8.20
N PHE A 297 13.21 -16.36 8.79
CA PHE A 297 12.11 -16.86 9.60
C PHE A 297 12.62 -17.43 10.93
N LYS A 298 11.99 -17.06 12.03
CA LYS A 298 12.35 -17.49 13.38
C LYS A 298 11.95 -18.96 13.58
N LEU A 299 12.92 -19.84 13.84
CA LEU A 299 12.71 -21.27 14.12
C LEU A 299 12.38 -21.50 15.60
N ILE A 300 13.37 -21.25 16.44
CA ILE A 300 13.35 -21.48 17.89
C ILE A 300 14.21 -20.43 18.58
N ARG A 301 13.89 -20.14 19.83
CA ARG A 301 14.67 -19.32 20.74
C ARG A 301 15.27 -20.21 21.82
N ILE A 302 16.57 -20.10 22.01
CA ILE A 302 17.35 -20.90 22.97
C ILE A 302 18.16 -19.99 23.87
N ASP A 303 18.61 -20.48 25.02
CA ASP A 303 19.58 -19.75 25.84
C ASP A 303 21.01 -19.83 25.28
N ASN A 304 21.86 -18.91 25.73
CA ASN A 304 23.27 -18.84 25.35
C ASN A 304 24.08 -20.06 25.80
N GLU A 305 23.67 -20.78 26.85
CA GLU A 305 24.36 -21.98 27.33
C GLU A 305 24.16 -23.13 26.36
N LEU A 306 22.92 -23.38 25.94
CA LEU A 306 22.56 -24.35 24.92
C LEU A 306 23.24 -24.01 23.59
N TRP A 307 23.31 -22.72 23.21
CA TRP A 307 24.06 -22.33 22.02
C TRP A 307 25.55 -22.73 22.10
N ARG A 308 26.21 -22.50 23.25
CA ARG A 308 27.61 -22.92 23.44
C ARG A 308 27.77 -24.44 23.34
N LYS A 309 26.82 -25.20 23.89
CA LYS A 309 26.79 -26.67 23.76
C LYS A 309 26.64 -27.11 22.31
N ILE A 310 25.74 -26.44 21.56
CA ILE A 310 25.57 -26.65 20.13
C ILE A 310 26.88 -26.40 19.38
N ILE A 311 27.56 -25.26 19.60
CA ILE A 311 28.83 -24.96 18.92
C ILE A 311 29.94 -25.96 19.27
N SER A 312 30.04 -26.38 20.53
CA SER A 312 30.98 -27.43 20.95
C SER A 312 30.68 -28.76 20.25
N PHE A 313 29.40 -29.12 20.14
CA PHE A 313 28.97 -30.33 19.45
C PHE A 313 29.26 -30.29 17.94
N THR A 314 29.00 -29.16 17.27
CA THR A 314 29.24 -29.02 15.82
C THR A 314 30.73 -29.07 15.50
N ALA A 315 31.58 -28.44 16.33
CA ALA A 315 33.03 -28.48 16.16
C ALA A 315 33.62 -29.90 16.30
N LYS A 316 33.06 -30.74 17.18
CA LYS A 316 33.45 -32.15 17.34
C LYS A 316 33.01 -33.03 16.17
N ASN A 317 31.92 -32.67 15.51
CA ASN A 317 31.29 -33.45 14.45
C ASN A 317 31.41 -32.74 13.08
N ASP A 318 32.59 -32.17 12.82
CA ASP A 318 32.93 -31.51 11.56
C ASP A 318 32.92 -32.50 10.38
N ALA A 319 32.11 -32.22 9.35
CA ALA A 319 31.98 -33.03 8.15
C ALA A 319 33.29 -33.24 7.35
N PHE A 320 34.30 -32.38 7.54
CA PHE A 320 35.59 -32.51 6.86
C PHE A 320 36.61 -33.36 7.63
N ASN A 321 36.48 -33.43 8.95
CA ASN A 321 37.52 -33.99 9.83
C ASN A 321 37.01 -35.11 10.75
N SER A 322 35.70 -35.38 10.81
CA SER A 322 35.13 -36.47 11.59
C SER A 322 34.46 -37.53 10.70
N SER A 323 34.15 -38.68 11.31
CA SER A 323 33.42 -39.78 10.67
C SER A 323 32.22 -40.19 11.52
N GLY A 324 31.13 -40.60 10.88
CA GLY A 324 29.91 -41.08 11.54
C GLY A 324 28.68 -40.25 11.18
N GLU A 325 27.51 -40.68 11.66
CA GLU A 325 26.20 -40.11 11.31
C GLU A 325 26.06 -38.60 11.60
N TRP A 326 26.80 -38.09 12.59
CA TRP A 326 26.75 -36.68 12.97
C TRP A 326 27.80 -35.81 12.29
N SER A 327 28.66 -36.36 11.43
CA SER A 327 29.66 -35.61 10.64
C SER A 327 28.98 -34.79 9.53
N VAL A 328 28.16 -33.82 9.95
CA VAL A 328 27.17 -33.12 9.12
C VAL A 328 27.24 -31.60 9.28
N PHE A 329 28.34 -31.07 9.82
CA PHE A 329 28.51 -29.64 10.08
C PHE A 329 29.72 -29.07 9.36
N GLU A 330 29.57 -27.84 8.86
CA GLU A 330 30.70 -26.94 8.61
C GLU A 330 30.86 -26.05 9.86
N PRO A 331 31.92 -26.20 10.67
CA PRO A 331 32.07 -25.46 11.91
C PRO A 331 32.08 -23.93 11.70
N ASN A 332 31.28 -23.23 12.49
CA ASN A 332 31.23 -21.76 12.51
C ASN A 332 30.69 -21.28 13.87
N GLU A 333 31.30 -20.24 14.45
CA GLU A 333 30.91 -19.74 15.78
C GLU A 333 29.65 -18.86 15.77
N TYR A 334 29.27 -18.32 14.61
CA TYR A 334 28.23 -17.30 14.45
C TYR A 334 27.00 -17.79 13.68
N MET A 335 27.07 -18.98 13.09
CA MET A 335 26.00 -19.59 12.30
C MET A 335 26.05 -21.11 12.47
N LEU A 336 24.89 -21.76 12.40
CA LEU A 336 24.81 -23.20 12.29
C LEU A 336 24.69 -23.58 10.81
N LYS A 337 25.74 -24.19 10.26
CA LYS A 337 25.80 -24.65 8.87
C LYS A 337 25.73 -26.17 8.82
N ILE A 338 24.68 -26.68 8.22
CA ILE A 338 24.48 -28.12 8.02
C ILE A 338 25.00 -28.47 6.62
N TYR A 339 26.05 -29.29 6.58
CA TYR A 339 26.77 -29.68 5.38
C TYR A 339 27.17 -31.14 5.47
N THR A 340 26.96 -31.90 4.40
CA THR A 340 27.40 -33.30 4.35
C THR A 340 28.33 -33.58 3.17
N ASN A 341 29.23 -34.55 3.38
CA ASN A 341 30.10 -35.09 2.34
C ASN A 341 29.78 -36.58 2.11
N ASN A 342 28.95 -36.87 1.11
CA ASN A 342 28.51 -38.22 0.73
C ASN A 342 27.78 -38.99 1.86
N HIS A 343 26.85 -38.32 2.54
CA HIS A 343 26.06 -38.92 3.61
C HIS A 343 24.89 -39.74 3.05
N GLU A 344 24.71 -40.97 3.53
CA GLU A 344 23.68 -41.89 3.01
C GLU A 344 22.26 -41.33 3.10
N LYS A 345 21.93 -40.72 4.25
CA LYS A 345 20.60 -40.10 4.53
C LYS A 345 20.38 -38.78 3.78
N TYR A 346 21.42 -37.95 3.65
CA TYR A 346 21.27 -36.54 3.28
C TYR A 346 21.98 -36.14 1.98
N GLY A 347 22.67 -37.04 1.29
CA GLY A 347 23.41 -36.69 0.08
C GLY A 347 24.69 -35.91 0.38
N SER A 348 25.01 -34.93 -0.47
CA SER A 348 26.21 -34.11 -0.37
C SER A 348 25.89 -32.64 -0.60
N GLY A 349 26.54 -31.75 0.13
CA GLY A 349 26.39 -30.31 -0.01
C GLY A 349 25.76 -29.65 1.22
N HIS A 350 25.41 -28.37 1.05
CA HIS A 350 24.72 -27.60 2.08
C HIS A 350 23.23 -27.92 2.12
N HIS A 351 22.72 -28.19 3.32
CA HIS A 351 21.30 -28.45 3.53
C HIS A 351 20.58 -27.24 4.13
N ALA A 352 21.20 -26.57 5.10
CA ALA A 352 20.63 -25.38 5.72
C ALA A 352 21.72 -24.49 6.34
N ILE A 353 21.45 -23.19 6.37
CA ILE A 353 22.24 -22.19 7.09
C ILE A 353 21.30 -21.45 8.03
N ILE A 354 21.65 -21.46 9.31
CA ILE A 354 20.84 -20.92 10.38
C ILE A 354 21.63 -19.79 11.04
N HIS A 355 21.02 -18.62 11.06
CA HIS A 355 21.60 -17.39 11.57
C HIS A 355 21.14 -17.11 13.00
N LEU A 356 21.90 -16.30 13.72
CA LEU A 356 21.52 -15.81 15.03
C LEU A 356 20.83 -14.44 14.92
N GLU A 357 19.77 -14.26 15.69
CA GLU A 357 19.14 -12.96 15.91
C GLU A 357 18.86 -12.74 17.40
N ARG A 358 19.01 -11.51 17.86
CA ARG A 358 18.60 -11.09 19.21
C ARG A 358 17.44 -10.11 19.11
N ASP A 359 16.57 -10.10 20.11
CA ASP A 359 15.45 -9.16 20.17
C ASP A 359 15.94 -7.76 20.58
N TYR A 360 16.91 -7.19 19.86
CA TYR A 360 17.31 -5.78 20.03
C TYR A 360 16.29 -4.90 19.31
N ASP A 361 15.13 -4.71 19.92
CA ASP A 361 14.27 -3.54 19.66
C ASP A 361 13.72 -3.04 20.97
N LYS A 362 14.49 -2.15 21.58
CA LYS A 362 14.08 -0.84 22.05
C LYS A 362 15.27 -0.27 22.81
N LEU A 363 15.73 0.90 22.37
CA LEU A 363 16.70 1.76 23.06
C LEU A 363 16.37 2.04 24.56
N PHE A 364 15.22 1.55 25.06
CA PHE A 364 14.71 1.75 26.42
C PHE A 364 14.04 0.53 27.06
N ASN A 365 14.14 -0.69 26.52
CA ASN A 365 13.53 -1.85 27.18
C ASN A 365 14.42 -2.40 28.32
N ASN A 366 14.07 -1.97 29.54
CA ASN A 366 14.25 -2.61 30.85
C ASN A 366 15.56 -3.38 31.10
N TYR A 367 16.42 -2.79 31.92
CA TYR A 367 17.56 -3.39 32.63
C TYR A 367 17.18 -4.55 33.59
N LEU A 368 15.99 -5.15 33.47
CA LEU A 368 15.47 -6.18 34.38
C LEU A 368 15.73 -7.62 33.88
N GLU A 369 16.02 -7.82 32.59
CA GLU A 369 16.39 -9.13 32.06
C GLU A 369 17.74 -9.03 31.34
N ALA A 370 18.74 -9.74 31.85
CA ALA A 370 19.93 -10.03 31.07
C ALA A 370 19.48 -10.93 29.91
N ASP A 371 19.32 -10.38 28.71
CA ASP A 371 18.86 -11.12 27.53
C ASP A 371 19.89 -12.20 27.16
N ASN A 372 19.70 -13.36 27.79
CA ASN A 372 20.52 -14.55 27.64
C ASN A 372 19.96 -15.49 26.58
N LYS A 373 18.96 -15.05 25.80
CA LYS A 373 18.32 -15.86 24.77
C LYS A 373 18.65 -15.33 23.37
N ILE A 374 18.67 -16.23 22.41
CA ILE A 374 18.92 -15.94 21.00
C ILE A 374 17.94 -16.71 20.14
N TRP A 375 17.49 -16.07 19.06
CA TRP A 375 16.71 -16.72 18.01
C TRP A 375 17.64 -17.40 17.02
N LEU A 376 17.30 -18.64 16.68
CA LEU A 376 17.78 -19.32 15.49
C LEU A 376 16.86 -18.95 14.33
N VAL A 377 17.43 -18.38 13.27
CA VAL A 377 16.70 -17.84 12.11
C VAL A 377 17.09 -18.63 10.87
N TRP A 378 16.11 -19.27 10.25
CA TRP A 378 16.27 -19.90 8.95
C TRP A 378 16.21 -18.86 7.83
N LYS A 379 17.11 -18.97 6.86
CA LYS A 379 17.07 -18.20 5.62
C LYS A 379 17.20 -19.14 4.43
N PRO A 380 16.42 -18.93 3.35
CA PRO A 380 16.68 -19.62 2.10
C PRO A 380 18.04 -19.14 1.56
N TYR A 381 19.06 -19.98 1.67
CA TYR A 381 20.43 -19.67 1.20
C TYR A 381 20.60 -19.89 -0.32
N PHE A 382 19.67 -20.60 -0.94
CA PHE A 382 19.69 -20.93 -2.36
C PHE A 382 18.91 -19.89 -3.17
N LYS A 383 19.35 -19.65 -4.41
CA LYS A 383 18.67 -18.72 -5.32
C LYS A 383 17.44 -19.41 -5.90
N ILE A 384 16.26 -19.10 -5.37
CA ILE A 384 14.99 -19.50 -5.97
C ILE A 384 14.59 -18.42 -6.95
N ASN A 385 14.84 -18.66 -8.25
CA ASN A 385 14.40 -17.75 -9.30
C ASN A 385 13.10 -18.24 -9.94
N LYS A 386 12.84 -19.54 -9.92
CA LYS A 386 11.65 -20.17 -10.52
C LYS A 386 11.06 -21.25 -9.62
N SER A 387 9.85 -21.69 -9.97
CA SER A 387 9.16 -22.79 -9.29
C SER A 387 9.94 -24.11 -9.35
N GLU A 388 10.68 -24.39 -10.42
CA GLU A 388 11.46 -25.64 -10.52
C GLU A 388 12.62 -25.70 -9.51
N ASP A 389 13.17 -24.55 -9.10
CA ASP A 389 14.23 -24.49 -8.09
C ASP A 389 13.75 -25.02 -6.73
N ILE A 390 12.43 -25.08 -6.49
CA ILE A 390 11.81 -25.63 -5.27
C ILE A 390 11.94 -27.15 -5.22
N GLU A 391 12.14 -27.85 -6.35
CA GLU A 391 12.39 -29.30 -6.35
C GLU A 391 13.68 -29.68 -5.61
N SER A 392 14.59 -28.72 -5.46
CA SER A 392 15.80 -28.88 -4.65
C SER A 392 15.51 -28.90 -3.14
N LEU A 393 14.31 -28.54 -2.69
CA LEU A 393 13.86 -28.71 -1.30
C LEU A 393 13.47 -30.16 -1.02
N ASN A 394 14.40 -30.94 -0.50
CA ASN A 394 14.19 -32.34 -0.13
C ASN A 394 15.26 -32.80 0.86
N ASP A 395 15.11 -34.03 1.37
CA ASP A 395 16.02 -34.59 2.37
C ASP A 395 17.49 -34.67 1.92
N LYS A 396 17.74 -34.79 0.60
CA LYS A 396 19.09 -34.88 0.00
C LYS A 396 19.63 -33.55 -0.55
N GLY A 397 18.79 -32.51 -0.60
CA GLY A 397 19.07 -31.20 -1.15
C GLY A 397 19.00 -30.12 -0.06
N TYR A 398 18.35 -28.99 -0.35
CA TYR A 398 18.10 -27.98 0.66
C TYR A 398 16.96 -28.41 1.58
N TRP A 399 17.06 -28.09 2.87
CA TRP A 399 16.00 -28.39 3.81
C TRP A 399 15.02 -27.23 3.91
N SER A 400 13.73 -27.57 3.89
CA SER A 400 12.67 -26.60 4.21
C SER A 400 12.78 -26.19 5.69
N ILE A 401 12.22 -25.04 6.02
CA ILE A 401 12.18 -24.56 7.40
C ILE A 401 11.53 -25.57 8.35
N LYS A 402 10.47 -26.26 7.90
CA LYS A 402 9.80 -27.31 8.66
C LYS A 402 10.75 -28.47 8.97
N LYS A 403 11.48 -28.95 7.97
CA LYS A 403 12.48 -30.01 8.14
C LYS A 403 13.57 -29.59 9.14
N VAL A 404 14.07 -28.36 9.02
CA VAL A 404 15.08 -27.82 9.94
C VAL A 404 14.53 -27.75 11.37
N PHE A 405 13.30 -27.26 11.55
CA PHE A 405 12.64 -27.20 12.86
C PHE A 405 12.49 -28.58 13.49
N GLU A 406 11.96 -29.56 12.74
CA GLU A 406 11.78 -30.94 13.20
C GLU A 406 13.12 -31.59 13.55
N TRP A 407 14.13 -31.44 12.70
CA TRP A 407 15.46 -31.99 12.94
C TRP A 407 16.15 -31.36 14.15
N LEU A 408 16.05 -30.04 14.33
CA LEU A 408 16.58 -29.35 15.52
C LEU A 408 15.93 -29.87 16.80
N THR A 409 14.60 -29.94 16.82
CA THR A 409 13.82 -30.23 18.03
C THR A 409 13.77 -31.72 18.38
N SER A 410 13.81 -32.59 17.39
CA SER A 410 13.62 -34.04 17.58
C SER A 410 14.92 -34.84 17.49
N GLU A 411 15.95 -34.33 16.81
CA GLU A 411 17.23 -35.03 16.62
C GLU A 411 18.39 -34.29 17.31
N MET A 412 18.69 -33.05 16.87
CA MET A 412 19.92 -32.35 17.25
C MET A 412 19.96 -31.93 18.72
N ILE A 413 18.96 -31.17 19.20
CA ILE A 413 18.96 -30.68 20.59
C ILE A 413 18.95 -31.83 21.60
N PRO A 414 18.09 -32.87 21.47
CA PRO A 414 18.18 -34.05 22.33
C PRO A 414 19.59 -34.66 22.34
N ARG A 415 20.23 -34.77 21.17
CA ARG A 415 21.57 -35.34 21.06
C ARG A 415 22.64 -34.49 21.76
N VAL A 416 22.61 -33.18 21.55
CA VAL A 416 23.54 -32.23 22.18
C VAL A 416 23.42 -32.31 23.70
N ILE A 417 22.20 -32.32 24.24
CA ILE A 417 21.98 -32.42 25.70
C ILE A 417 22.45 -33.78 26.23
N TYR A 418 22.16 -34.87 25.52
CA TYR A 418 22.60 -36.20 25.91
C TYR A 418 24.11 -36.32 26.00
N GLU A 419 24.85 -35.86 24.98
CA GLU A 419 26.31 -35.94 24.97
C GLU A 419 26.96 -35.08 26.05
N ASP A 420 26.42 -33.87 26.29
CA ASP A 420 26.83 -33.01 27.41
C ASP A 420 26.63 -33.76 28.75
N MET A 421 25.45 -34.34 28.97
CA MET A 421 25.14 -35.10 30.19
C MET A 421 26.09 -36.29 30.41
N VAL A 422 26.38 -37.06 29.34
CA VAL A 422 27.26 -38.24 29.44
C VAL A 422 28.72 -37.84 29.64
N GLN A 423 29.18 -36.75 29.04
CA GLN A 423 30.56 -36.27 29.17
C GLN A 423 30.90 -35.86 30.62
N TYR A 424 29.94 -35.31 31.37
CA TYR A 424 30.13 -34.88 32.76
C TYR A 424 29.75 -35.93 33.82
N ASN A 425 29.38 -37.15 33.43
CA ASN A 425 28.99 -38.20 34.37
C ASN A 425 30.24 -38.93 34.92
N ILE A 426 30.94 -38.26 35.86
CA ILE A 426 32.25 -38.70 36.39
C ILE A 426 32.10 -39.83 37.43
N TRP A 427 30.89 -40.15 37.92
CA TRP A 427 30.68 -41.14 39.00
C TRP A 427 29.52 -42.11 38.74
N GLY A 428 29.86 -43.36 38.40
CA GLY A 428 29.15 -44.61 38.76
C GLY A 428 27.68 -44.83 38.37
N LYS A 429 26.95 -43.85 37.81
CA LYS A 429 25.57 -44.04 37.38
C LYS A 429 25.52 -44.83 36.06
N PRO A 430 24.58 -45.78 35.90
CA PRO A 430 24.42 -46.51 34.65
C PRO A 430 24.15 -45.53 33.50
N LYS A 431 24.90 -45.67 32.41
CA LYS A 431 24.70 -44.90 31.18
C LYS A 431 23.30 -45.18 30.66
N VAL A 432 22.39 -44.21 30.77
CA VAL A 432 21.11 -44.25 30.06
C VAL A 432 21.43 -44.29 28.56
N SER A 433 20.82 -45.20 27.81
CA SER A 433 20.98 -45.22 26.35
C SER A 433 20.35 -43.96 25.75
N PHE A 434 20.80 -43.54 24.57
CA PHE A 434 20.19 -42.39 23.90
C PHE A 434 18.67 -42.59 23.68
N GLU A 435 18.28 -43.80 23.28
CA GLU A 435 16.86 -44.17 23.11
C GLU A 435 16.07 -44.03 24.43
N GLY A 436 16.62 -44.48 25.55
CA GLY A 436 16.00 -44.31 26.87
C GLY A 436 15.91 -42.84 27.30
N PHE A 437 16.90 -42.02 26.93
CA PHE A 437 16.90 -40.59 27.21
C PHE A 437 15.80 -39.86 26.41
N VAL A 438 15.72 -40.09 25.11
CA VAL A 438 14.77 -39.44 24.20
C VAL A 438 13.32 -39.68 24.64
N ASN A 439 12.98 -40.89 25.10
CA ASN A 439 11.63 -41.22 25.59
C ASN A 439 11.15 -40.35 26.77
N SER A 440 12.08 -39.74 27.51
CA SER A 440 11.79 -38.85 28.64
C SER A 440 12.17 -37.39 28.37
N PHE A 441 12.71 -37.10 27.19
CA PHE A 441 13.21 -35.78 26.85
C PHE A 441 12.07 -34.85 26.46
N ASP A 442 12.03 -33.70 27.12
CA ASP A 442 11.04 -32.65 26.88
C ASP A 442 11.75 -31.42 26.32
N VAL A 443 11.72 -31.29 24.98
CA VAL A 443 12.40 -30.21 24.27
C VAL A 443 11.86 -28.83 24.65
N SER A 444 10.60 -28.72 25.08
CA SER A 444 9.97 -27.46 25.45
C SER A 444 10.62 -26.76 26.64
N ARG A 445 11.44 -27.48 27.42
CA ARG A 445 12.25 -26.92 28.52
C ARG A 445 13.47 -26.15 28.03
N PHE A 446 13.87 -26.35 26.78
CA PHE A 446 15.11 -25.83 26.19
C PHE A 446 14.86 -24.82 25.08
N VAL A 447 13.67 -24.84 24.48
CA VAL A 447 13.33 -24.01 23.33
C VAL A 447 12.01 -23.28 23.55
N ASP A 448 11.96 -22.00 23.17
CA ASP A 448 10.70 -21.30 22.92
C ASP A 448 10.50 -21.19 21.41
N TYR A 449 9.27 -21.14 20.93
CA TYR A 449 8.98 -20.75 19.55
C TYR A 449 7.65 -20.01 19.48
N ASN A 450 7.57 -19.02 18.58
CA ASN A 450 6.36 -18.26 18.34
C ASN A 450 5.78 -18.72 17.01
N ASN A 451 4.80 -19.62 17.07
CA ASN A 451 4.10 -20.05 15.87
C ASN A 451 2.93 -19.13 15.56
N VAL A 452 2.72 -18.87 14.29
CA VAL A 452 1.48 -18.25 13.81
C VAL A 452 0.40 -19.31 13.82
N PHE A 453 -0.59 -19.14 14.69
CA PHE A 453 -1.77 -20.01 14.72
C PHE A 453 -2.74 -19.58 13.63
N LEU A 454 -2.95 -20.47 12.66
CA LEU A 454 -4.03 -20.40 11.70
C LEU A 454 -5.10 -21.41 12.09
N ILE A 455 -6.36 -21.02 11.93
CA ILE A 455 -7.49 -21.92 12.10
C ILE A 455 -7.44 -22.92 10.94
N GLN A 456 -7.43 -24.20 11.30
CA GLN A 456 -7.27 -25.34 10.40
C GLN A 456 -8.51 -25.59 9.54
N GLU A 457 -8.33 -26.39 8.50
CA GLU A 457 -9.44 -26.87 7.66
C GLU A 457 -10.45 -27.66 8.49
N LYS A 458 -11.69 -27.68 8.00
CA LYS A 458 -12.84 -28.36 8.60
C LYS A 458 -12.50 -29.77 9.08
N GLU A 459 -11.80 -30.56 8.27
CA GLU A 459 -11.50 -31.97 8.49
C GLU A 459 -10.64 -32.22 9.74
N GLU A 460 -9.92 -31.21 10.23
CA GLU A 460 -9.07 -31.31 11.43
C GLU A 460 -9.87 -31.08 12.74
N ILE A 461 -11.15 -30.69 12.63
CA ILE A 461 -12.02 -30.31 13.74
C ILE A 461 -12.97 -31.45 14.11
N ASP A 462 -12.41 -32.42 14.82
CA ASP A 462 -13.08 -33.67 15.20
C ASP A 462 -13.85 -33.64 16.53
N SER A 463 -13.88 -32.51 17.23
CA SER A 463 -14.42 -32.44 18.59
C SER A 463 -14.93 -31.05 18.98
N SER A 464 -15.91 -31.02 19.89
CA SER A 464 -16.47 -29.78 20.45
C SER A 464 -15.41 -28.94 21.15
N ARG A 465 -14.39 -29.57 21.74
CA ARG A 465 -13.25 -28.87 22.33
C ARG A 465 -12.41 -28.12 21.30
N LYS A 466 -12.14 -28.71 20.13
CA LYS A 466 -11.43 -28.02 19.05
C LYS A 466 -12.25 -26.87 18.50
N LEU A 467 -13.56 -27.06 18.32
CA LEU A 467 -14.47 -25.99 17.91
C LEU A 467 -14.49 -24.83 18.92
N LEU A 468 -14.56 -25.13 20.22
CA LEU A 468 -14.48 -24.13 21.28
C LEU A 468 -13.18 -23.32 21.20
N ASN A 469 -12.03 -23.97 21.03
CA ASN A 469 -10.75 -23.27 20.87
C ASN A 469 -10.77 -22.32 19.66
N ILE A 470 -11.37 -22.71 18.53
CA ILE A 470 -11.50 -21.85 17.35
C ILE A 470 -12.34 -20.62 17.68
N ILE A 471 -13.48 -20.81 18.35
CA ILE A 471 -14.34 -19.70 18.78
C ILE A 471 -13.58 -18.79 19.74
N ASP A 472 -12.74 -19.33 20.64
CA ASP A 472 -11.87 -18.55 21.53
C ASP A 472 -10.87 -17.68 20.75
N TYR A 473 -10.23 -18.23 19.72
CA TYR A 473 -9.32 -17.45 18.87
C TYR A 473 -10.05 -16.34 18.11
N LEU A 474 -11.22 -16.63 17.55
CA LEU A 474 -12.04 -15.64 16.84
C LEU A 474 -12.51 -14.55 17.81
N GLN A 475 -13.02 -14.90 18.98
CA GLN A 475 -13.52 -13.96 19.98
C GLN A 475 -12.41 -13.04 20.46
N SER A 476 -11.24 -13.60 20.82
CA SER A 476 -10.07 -12.81 21.21
C SER A 476 -9.63 -11.86 20.09
N PHE A 477 -9.60 -12.33 18.84
CA PHE A 477 -9.25 -11.50 17.68
C PHE A 477 -10.23 -10.34 17.47
N PHE A 478 -11.54 -10.64 17.42
CA PHE A 478 -12.56 -9.64 17.14
C PHE A 478 -12.80 -8.68 18.31
N SER A 479 -12.44 -9.04 19.55
CA SER A 479 -12.54 -8.14 20.72
C SER A 479 -11.72 -6.85 20.59
N THR A 480 -10.68 -6.85 19.76
CA THR A 480 -9.80 -5.70 19.52
C THR A 480 -9.91 -5.13 18.11
N TYR A 481 -10.79 -5.71 17.28
CA TYR A 481 -10.99 -5.27 15.91
C TYR A 481 -11.90 -4.03 15.87
N GLU A 482 -11.73 -3.11 14.92
CA GLU A 482 -12.53 -1.87 14.94
C GLU A 482 -13.95 -2.10 14.42
N THR A 483 -14.08 -2.25 13.10
CA THR A 483 -15.36 -2.42 12.42
C THR A 483 -15.12 -3.20 11.14
N ILE A 484 -16.01 -4.14 10.83
CA ILE A 484 -16.01 -4.88 9.57
C ILE A 484 -17.34 -4.70 8.85
N PHE A 485 -17.32 -4.86 7.54
CA PHE A 485 -18.54 -5.06 6.77
C PHE A 485 -18.77 -6.55 6.63
N LEU A 486 -20.01 -6.98 6.90
CA LEU A 486 -20.46 -8.34 6.60
C LEU A 486 -21.72 -8.25 5.76
N ARG A 487 -21.83 -9.13 4.78
CA ARG A 487 -23.06 -9.33 4.03
C ARG A 487 -24.10 -9.97 4.93
N LYS A 488 -25.37 -9.71 4.65
CA LYS A 488 -26.52 -10.27 5.36
C LYS A 488 -26.34 -11.76 5.66
N GLU A 489 -26.02 -12.56 4.65
CA GLU A 489 -25.85 -14.02 4.79
C GLU A 489 -24.74 -14.40 5.79
N GLU A 490 -23.64 -13.64 5.84
CA GLU A 490 -22.52 -13.88 6.74
C GLU A 490 -22.92 -13.58 8.20
N ILE A 491 -23.69 -12.51 8.42
CA ILE A 491 -24.23 -12.18 9.74
C ILE A 491 -25.24 -13.23 10.17
N GLU A 492 -26.19 -13.57 9.29
CA GLU A 492 -27.17 -14.62 9.55
C GLU A 492 -26.50 -15.94 9.95
N ASN A 493 -25.41 -16.32 9.28
CA ASN A 493 -24.68 -17.55 9.55
C ASN A 493 -24.15 -17.59 10.99
N ILE A 494 -23.59 -16.49 11.52
CA ILE A 494 -23.13 -16.44 12.91
C ILE A 494 -24.27 -16.75 13.89
N TYR A 495 -25.46 -16.17 13.67
CA TYR A 495 -26.64 -16.43 14.50
C TYR A 495 -27.23 -17.83 14.27
N LYS A 496 -27.16 -18.38 13.05
CA LYS A 496 -27.55 -19.78 12.76
C LYS A 496 -26.63 -20.77 13.50
N GLY A 497 -25.33 -20.49 13.57
CA GLY A 497 -24.38 -21.26 14.38
C GLY A 497 -24.76 -21.22 15.86
N LEU A 498 -25.10 -20.05 16.40
CA LEU A 498 -25.58 -19.93 17.77
C LEU A 498 -26.87 -20.72 18.02
N LEU A 499 -27.85 -20.62 17.11
CA LEU A 499 -29.10 -21.39 17.21
C LEU A 499 -28.85 -22.89 17.20
N LEU A 500 -27.94 -23.38 16.36
CA LEU A 500 -27.57 -24.79 16.30
C LEU A 500 -27.04 -25.28 17.66
N ILE A 501 -26.14 -24.51 18.28
CA ILE A 501 -25.59 -24.83 19.60
C ILE A 501 -26.66 -24.75 20.69
N ILE A 502 -27.51 -23.73 20.67
CA ILE A 502 -28.61 -23.57 21.64
C ILE A 502 -29.55 -24.79 21.56
N ASN A 503 -30.00 -25.16 20.37
CA ASN A 503 -30.93 -26.28 20.17
C ASN A 503 -30.37 -27.63 20.64
N ASN A 504 -29.05 -27.79 20.62
CA ASN A 504 -28.35 -28.99 21.08
C ASN A 504 -27.89 -28.94 22.54
N SER A 505 -28.25 -27.87 23.26
CA SER A 505 -27.92 -27.69 24.66
C SER A 505 -29.12 -28.05 25.55
N LYS A 506 -28.92 -28.89 26.56
CA LYS A 506 -30.01 -29.23 27.49
C LYS A 506 -30.47 -28.06 28.36
N LYS A 507 -29.53 -27.15 28.65
CA LYS A 507 -29.73 -25.92 29.43
C LYS A 507 -28.83 -24.85 28.84
N ILE A 508 -29.22 -23.59 29.02
CA ILE A 508 -28.45 -22.43 28.58
C ILE A 508 -28.57 -21.29 29.58
N GLY A 509 -27.58 -20.39 29.57
CA GLY A 509 -27.59 -19.17 30.37
C GLY A 509 -28.47 -18.10 29.74
N ILE A 510 -29.80 -18.28 29.75
CA ILE A 510 -30.75 -17.41 29.03
C ILE A 510 -30.48 -15.93 29.30
N SER A 511 -30.37 -15.53 30.57
CA SER A 511 -30.15 -14.12 30.95
C SER A 511 -28.82 -13.56 30.44
N TYR A 512 -27.78 -14.39 30.35
CA TYR A 512 -26.48 -13.99 29.82
C TYR A 512 -26.56 -13.79 28.31
N ILE A 513 -27.11 -14.78 27.60
CA ILE A 513 -27.22 -14.76 26.14
C ILE A 513 -28.14 -13.62 25.70
N SER A 514 -29.31 -13.49 26.33
CA SER A 514 -30.27 -12.44 25.99
C SER A 514 -29.74 -11.04 26.31
N GLY A 515 -29.01 -10.88 27.42
CA GLY A 515 -28.35 -9.62 27.76
C GLY A 515 -27.28 -9.21 26.74
N ASN A 516 -26.40 -10.14 26.36
CA ASN A 516 -25.32 -9.88 25.40
C ASN A 516 -25.81 -9.57 23.98
N LEU A 517 -26.94 -10.16 23.58
CA LEU A 517 -27.53 -9.96 22.25
C LEU A 517 -28.58 -8.83 22.22
N GLY A 518 -28.93 -8.24 23.36
CA GLY A 518 -29.95 -7.18 23.45
C GLY A 518 -31.40 -7.68 23.36
N PHE A 519 -31.65 -8.97 23.60
CA PHE A 519 -32.94 -9.65 23.53
C PHE A 519 -33.67 -9.62 24.89
N THR A 520 -33.95 -8.42 25.39
CA THR A 520 -34.37 -8.20 26.79
C THR A 520 -35.69 -8.88 27.20
N ASN A 521 -36.51 -9.34 26.24
CA ASN A 521 -37.78 -10.02 26.55
C ASN A 521 -37.65 -11.55 26.56
N ALA A 522 -36.53 -12.11 26.12
CA ALA A 522 -36.27 -13.54 26.11
C ALA A 522 -36.00 -14.07 27.53
N ARG A 523 -37.04 -14.61 28.17
CA ARG A 523 -36.98 -15.25 29.51
C ARG A 523 -37.03 -16.78 29.46
N THR A 524 -37.38 -17.36 28.32
CA THR A 524 -37.38 -18.81 28.08
C THR A 524 -36.52 -19.13 26.87
N MET A 525 -36.11 -20.40 26.74
CA MET A 525 -35.31 -20.86 25.60
C MET A 525 -36.09 -20.71 24.29
N GLU A 526 -37.39 -21.04 24.29
CA GLU A 526 -38.26 -20.88 23.13
C GLU A 526 -38.34 -19.41 22.71
N LYS A 527 -38.51 -18.50 23.68
CA LYS A 527 -38.59 -17.07 23.37
C LYS A 527 -37.27 -16.51 22.87
N LEU A 528 -36.14 -16.97 23.41
CA LEU A 528 -34.81 -16.60 22.91
C LEU A 528 -34.61 -17.04 21.46
N ILE A 529 -34.97 -18.28 21.14
CA ILE A 529 -34.92 -18.82 19.77
C ILE A 529 -35.82 -17.99 18.82
N GLU A 530 -37.02 -17.64 19.27
CA GLU A 530 -37.95 -16.78 18.51
C GLU A 530 -37.33 -15.40 18.24
N GLU A 531 -36.75 -14.75 19.25
CA GLU A 531 -36.12 -13.42 19.07
C GLU A 531 -34.89 -13.47 18.14
N ILE A 532 -34.04 -14.50 18.24
CA ILE A 532 -32.92 -14.68 17.32
C ILE A 532 -33.43 -14.87 15.88
N ASN A 533 -34.45 -15.73 15.67
CA ASN A 533 -35.03 -15.92 14.34
C ASN A 533 -35.66 -14.63 13.78
N ASN A 534 -36.38 -13.88 14.62
CA ASN A 534 -36.95 -12.59 14.23
C ASN A 534 -35.88 -11.55 13.90
N TYR A 535 -34.74 -11.58 14.60
CA TYR A 535 -33.60 -10.75 14.28
C TYR A 535 -32.99 -11.14 12.92
N ILE A 536 -32.75 -12.43 12.69
CA ILE A 536 -32.24 -12.97 11.41
C ILE A 536 -33.05 -12.44 10.21
N GLN A 537 -34.38 -12.44 10.30
CA GLN A 537 -35.24 -11.95 9.20
C GLN A 537 -35.11 -10.46 8.89
N LYS A 538 -34.57 -9.67 9.83
CA LYS A 538 -34.39 -8.21 9.72
C LYS A 538 -32.95 -7.80 9.42
N ILE A 539 -32.02 -8.75 9.36
CA ILE A 539 -30.62 -8.47 9.03
C ILE A 539 -30.54 -7.93 7.60
N ASP A 540 -29.67 -6.94 7.44
CA ASP A 540 -29.25 -6.38 6.16
C ASP A 540 -27.72 -6.28 6.14
N ASP A 541 -27.18 -6.06 4.95
CA ASP A 541 -25.77 -5.74 4.73
C ASP A 541 -25.37 -4.56 5.62
N SER A 542 -24.38 -4.74 6.49
CA SER A 542 -24.09 -3.73 7.51
C SER A 542 -22.65 -3.71 7.97
N LYS A 543 -22.26 -2.53 8.46
CA LYS A 543 -21.04 -2.35 9.24
C LYS A 543 -21.31 -2.84 10.65
N ILE A 544 -20.53 -3.82 11.10
CA ILE A 544 -20.62 -4.40 12.42
C ILE A 544 -19.36 -4.04 13.21
N GLY A 545 -19.56 -3.44 14.38
CA GLY A 545 -18.48 -3.18 15.34
C GLY A 545 -18.07 -4.45 16.08
N SER A 546 -16.84 -4.45 16.60
CA SER A 546 -16.29 -5.58 17.37
C SER A 546 -17.21 -6.12 18.44
N TYR A 547 -17.87 -5.23 19.19
CA TYR A 547 -18.74 -5.61 20.29
C TYR A 547 -19.81 -6.64 19.88
N THR A 548 -20.50 -6.46 18.76
CA THR A 548 -21.57 -7.38 18.33
C THR A 548 -21.03 -8.77 17.98
N ILE A 549 -19.87 -8.84 17.34
CA ILE A 549 -19.24 -10.12 16.97
C ILE A 549 -18.72 -10.80 18.24
N ASP A 550 -18.00 -10.05 19.07
CA ASP A 550 -17.45 -10.50 20.35
C ASP A 550 -18.54 -11.06 21.26
N THR A 551 -19.66 -10.34 21.45
CA THR A 551 -20.76 -10.82 22.30
C THR A 551 -21.45 -12.06 21.72
N THR A 552 -21.60 -12.15 20.40
CA THR A 552 -22.21 -13.32 19.77
C THR A 552 -21.31 -14.55 19.86
N LEU A 553 -19.99 -14.40 19.64
CA LEU A 553 -19.01 -15.46 19.85
C LEU A 553 -18.91 -15.86 21.33
N SER A 554 -19.00 -14.89 22.25
CA SER A 554 -19.04 -15.16 23.70
C SER A 554 -20.26 -16.00 24.11
N CYS A 555 -21.40 -15.79 23.46
CA CYS A 555 -22.59 -16.63 23.67
C CYS A 555 -22.36 -18.07 23.18
N LEU A 556 -21.70 -18.26 22.03
CA LEU A 556 -21.30 -19.59 21.54
C LEU A 556 -20.34 -20.29 22.51
N GLN A 557 -19.30 -19.59 22.99
CA GLN A 557 -18.34 -20.13 23.97
C GLN A 557 -19.03 -20.64 25.22
N VAL A 558 -19.89 -19.79 25.82
CA VAL A 558 -20.59 -20.12 27.06
C VAL A 558 -21.51 -21.31 26.87
N CYS A 559 -22.23 -21.41 25.75
CA CYS A 559 -23.08 -22.57 25.46
C CYS A 559 -22.27 -23.87 25.34
N LEU A 560 -21.10 -23.85 24.70
CA LEU A 560 -20.25 -25.02 24.50
C LEU A 560 -19.46 -25.43 25.75
N ARG A 561 -18.99 -24.44 26.53
CA ARG A 561 -18.08 -24.65 27.67
C ARG A 561 -18.82 -24.95 28.96
N ASP A 562 -19.87 -24.18 29.25
CA ASP A 562 -20.48 -24.13 30.59
C ASP A 562 -21.75 -24.98 30.69
N PHE A 563 -22.32 -25.40 29.56
CA PHE A 563 -23.56 -26.17 29.51
C PHE A 563 -23.38 -27.54 28.86
N GLU A 564 -24.26 -28.49 29.20
CA GLU A 564 -24.26 -29.83 28.58
C GLU A 564 -24.80 -29.73 27.14
N CYS A 565 -23.93 -29.32 26.23
CA CYS A 565 -24.16 -29.26 24.79
C CYS A 565 -23.69 -30.56 24.13
N LYS A 566 -24.61 -31.26 23.45
CA LYS A 566 -24.31 -32.50 22.73
C LYS A 566 -24.47 -32.27 21.23
N ILE A 567 -23.35 -32.02 20.57
CA ILE A 567 -23.28 -31.86 19.12
C ILE A 567 -22.52 -33.02 18.47
N SER A 568 -23.04 -33.48 17.34
CA SER A 568 -22.41 -34.45 16.45
C SER A 568 -21.25 -33.81 15.67
N LEU A 569 -20.43 -34.64 15.02
CA LEU A 569 -19.35 -34.19 14.13
C LEU A 569 -19.90 -33.37 12.94
N GLU A 570 -21.05 -33.77 12.40
CA GLU A 570 -21.73 -33.03 11.33
C GLU A 570 -22.14 -31.62 11.78
N GLU A 571 -22.71 -31.51 12.99
CA GLU A 571 -23.09 -30.24 13.59
C GLU A 571 -21.87 -29.35 13.91
N ILE A 572 -20.76 -29.94 14.35
CA ILE A 572 -19.49 -29.22 14.52
C ILE A 572 -19.05 -28.61 13.19
N HIS A 573 -19.07 -29.39 12.11
CA HIS A 573 -18.73 -28.90 10.78
C HIS A 573 -19.70 -27.82 10.26
N ASN A 574 -20.98 -27.92 10.59
CA ASN A 574 -21.97 -26.89 10.24
C ASN A 574 -21.69 -25.57 10.96
N VAL A 575 -21.36 -25.61 12.26
CA VAL A 575 -20.97 -24.40 13.00
C VAL A 575 -19.66 -23.82 12.45
N TYR A 576 -18.69 -24.66 12.10
CA TYR A 576 -17.48 -24.21 11.42
C TYR A 576 -17.80 -23.48 10.12
N PHE A 577 -18.64 -24.06 9.25
CA PHE A 577 -19.07 -23.45 8.00
C PHE A 577 -19.76 -22.11 8.22
N TYR A 578 -20.61 -22.00 9.24
CA TYR A 578 -21.24 -20.74 9.61
C TYR A 578 -20.26 -19.65 10.05
N LEU A 579 -19.12 -20.04 10.63
CA LEU A 579 -18.07 -19.13 11.09
C LEU A 579 -16.97 -18.88 10.04
N GLU A 580 -17.00 -19.57 8.90
CA GLU A 580 -16.00 -19.51 7.85
C GLU A 580 -15.67 -18.07 7.38
N PRO A 581 -16.64 -17.14 7.22
CA PRO A 581 -16.31 -15.76 6.87
C PRO A 581 -15.40 -15.07 7.90
N LEU A 582 -15.63 -15.31 9.19
CA LEU A 582 -14.81 -14.77 10.28
C LEU A 582 -13.43 -15.44 10.34
N ILE A 583 -13.39 -16.75 10.07
CA ILE A 583 -12.16 -17.54 9.99
C ILE A 583 -11.27 -17.04 8.86
N ASN A 584 -11.85 -16.74 7.70
CA ASN A 584 -11.12 -16.20 6.54
C ASN A 584 -10.51 -14.83 6.84
N ILE A 585 -11.25 -13.96 7.54
CA ILE A 585 -10.71 -12.66 8.00
C ILE A 585 -9.55 -12.88 8.98
N TYR A 586 -9.73 -13.74 9.98
CA TYR A 586 -8.70 -14.07 10.97
C TYR A 586 -7.43 -14.60 10.31
N ASN A 587 -7.55 -15.64 9.48
CA ASN A 587 -6.40 -16.30 8.84
C ASN A 587 -5.67 -15.34 7.89
N ARG A 588 -6.41 -14.55 7.09
CA ARG A 588 -5.82 -13.53 6.21
C ARG A 588 -5.01 -12.51 7.01
N ASP A 589 -5.60 -11.93 8.05
CA ASP A 589 -4.91 -10.92 8.88
C ASP A 589 -3.65 -11.49 9.56
N LYS A 590 -3.70 -12.73 10.06
CA LYS A 590 -2.53 -13.40 10.65
C LYS A 590 -1.40 -13.64 9.64
N ILE A 591 -1.73 -14.06 8.42
CA ILE A 591 -0.74 -14.27 7.34
C ILE A 591 -0.13 -12.93 6.89
N LEU A 592 -0.94 -11.88 6.81
CA LEU A 592 -0.47 -10.55 6.41
C LEU A 592 0.43 -9.93 7.48
N LYS A 593 -0.02 -9.89 8.74
CA LYS A 593 0.71 -9.26 9.85
C LYS A 593 2.04 -9.93 10.18
N LYS A 594 2.19 -11.24 9.95
CA LYS A 594 3.49 -11.91 10.16
C LYS A 594 4.54 -11.55 9.09
N ASN A 595 4.11 -10.93 7.98
CA ASN A 595 4.94 -10.63 6.81
C ASN A 595 5.37 -9.16 6.70
N ILE A 596 4.79 -8.30 7.54
CA ILE A 596 5.25 -6.95 7.86
C ILE A 596 6.37 -7.10 8.90
#